data_AF-A0A183NDP2-F1
#
_entry.id   AF-A0A183NDP2-F1
#
_cell.length_a   1.000
_cell.length_b   1.000
_cell.length_c   1.000
_cell.angle_alpha   90.00
_cell.angle_beta   90.00
_cell.angle_gamma   90.00
#
_symmetry.space_group_name_H-M   'P 1'
#
loop_
_entity.id
_entity.type
_entity.pdbx_description
1 polymer ?
#
loop_
_entity_poly.entity_id
_entity_poly.type
_entity_poly.pdbx_seq_one_letter_code
_entity_poly.pdbx_strand_id
1 'polypeptide(L)'
;MMSYTYLLIFIFCIHNRLHELNEYLEQADTPDKAHCIFSAKVESVKHELQANNLQSQTKLKPENSPSTDSQTNASKWTTEMIQVLVKAVNILPAGTPKRWEAIAAYVNQHISGVVVSGKDVLKQAKLLKEEDSNLRKTANTKAFDSFTNSVKETDAVKNVTITTQLEAEVSRPWTVIEQRALEQALKTYPSNTGDSGSDDRWQLIANVVGTRTRRECIIRCKELAEQVSLPLNLKVRYISLTVKYEFPNSYQYAFLMNA
;
A
#
# COMPACT_ATOMS: atom_id res chain seq x y z
N MET A 1 -9.50 -12.43 3.79
CA MET A 1 -10.19 -12.20 2.50
C MET A 1 -11.12 -10.98 2.51
N MET A 2 -11.72 -10.60 3.64
CA MET A 2 -12.57 -9.38 3.73
C MET A 2 -11.84 -8.04 3.46
N SER A 3 -10.52 -7.96 3.55
CA SER A 3 -9.79 -6.68 3.38
C SER A 3 -9.70 -6.19 1.93
N TYR A 4 -9.58 -7.10 0.97
CA TYR A 4 -9.47 -6.76 -0.45
C TYR A 4 -10.81 -6.33 -1.05
N THR A 5 -11.92 -6.88 -0.55
CA THR A 5 -13.26 -6.49 -1.01
C THR A 5 -13.58 -5.05 -0.64
N TYR A 6 -13.30 -4.61 0.59
CA TYR A 6 -13.48 -3.19 0.97
C TYR A 6 -12.58 -2.25 0.17
N LEU A 7 -11.34 -2.66 -0.11
CA LEU A 7 -10.42 -1.86 -0.91
C LEU A 7 -10.90 -1.72 -2.36
N LEU A 8 -11.38 -2.80 -2.97
CA LEU A 8 -11.94 -2.77 -4.33
C LEU A 8 -13.22 -1.96 -4.42
N ILE A 9 -14.12 -2.08 -3.42
CA ILE A 9 -15.34 -1.26 -3.34
C ILE A 9 -14.97 0.22 -3.19
N PHE A 10 -14.01 0.54 -2.33
CA PHE A 10 -13.55 1.92 -2.13
C PHE A 10 -12.92 2.51 -3.41
N ILE A 11 -12.05 1.74 -4.09
CA ILE A 11 -11.45 2.14 -5.37
C ILE A 11 -12.53 2.34 -6.44
N PHE A 12 -13.51 1.43 -6.52
CA PHE A 12 -14.63 1.54 -7.46
C PHE A 12 -15.48 2.79 -7.19
N CYS A 13 -15.82 3.07 -5.93
CA CYS A 13 -16.55 4.28 -5.55
C CYS A 13 -15.79 5.56 -5.91
N ILE A 14 -14.47 5.60 -5.67
CA ILE A 14 -13.63 6.73 -6.05
C ILE A 14 -13.60 6.90 -7.57
N HIS A 15 -13.39 5.81 -8.30
CA HIS A 15 -13.34 5.82 -9.75
C HIS A 15 -14.64 6.34 -10.36
N ASN A 16 -15.79 5.90 -9.84
CA ASN A 16 -17.09 6.34 -10.33
C ASN A 16 -17.35 7.82 -10.04
N ARG A 17 -17.00 8.30 -8.83
CA ARG A 17 -17.12 9.74 -8.48
C ARG A 17 -16.21 10.62 -9.34
N LEU A 18 -15.02 10.14 -9.70
CA LEU A 18 -14.10 10.85 -10.60
C LEU A 18 -14.61 10.87 -12.04
N HIS A 19 -15.17 9.74 -12.51
CA HIS A 19 -15.78 9.66 -13.83
C HIS A 19 -16.96 10.64 -13.96
N GLU A 20 -17.84 10.68 -12.97
CA GLU A 20 -18.98 11.61 -12.91
C GLU A 20 -18.50 13.08 -12.98
N LEU A 21 -17.45 13.43 -12.23
CA LEU A 21 -16.87 14.78 -12.27
C LEU A 21 -16.27 15.11 -13.64
N ASN A 22 -15.57 14.16 -14.26
CA ASN A 22 -15.00 14.35 -15.60
C ASN A 22 -16.08 14.54 -16.66
N GLU A 23 -17.19 13.80 -16.56
CA GLU A 23 -18.34 13.94 -17.46
C GLU A 23 -19.00 15.33 -17.33
N TYR A 24 -19.15 15.85 -16.11
CA TYR A 24 -19.66 17.22 -15.93
C TYR A 24 -18.69 18.30 -16.41
N LEU A 25 -17.38 18.05 -16.33
CA LEU A 25 -16.36 18.96 -16.87
C LEU A 25 -16.35 18.97 -18.40
N GLU A 26 -16.60 17.82 -19.04
CA GLU A 26 -16.73 17.72 -20.50
C GLU A 26 -17.99 18.42 -21.04
N GLN A 27 -19.05 18.51 -20.23
CA GLN A 27 -20.27 19.26 -20.57
C GLN A 27 -20.13 20.78 -20.35
N ALA A 28 -19.01 21.25 -19.78
CA ALA A 28 -18.81 22.66 -19.51
C ALA A 28 -18.23 23.40 -20.73
N ASP A 29 -19.08 24.14 -21.46
CA ASP A 29 -18.67 24.88 -22.66
C ASP A 29 -17.69 26.05 -22.39
N THR A 30 -17.49 26.44 -21.13
CA THR A 30 -16.69 27.61 -20.75
C THR A 30 -15.83 27.30 -19.53
N PRO A 31 -14.62 27.88 -19.44
CA PRO A 31 -13.71 27.65 -18.33
C PRO A 31 -14.31 28.06 -16.97
N ASP A 32 -15.11 29.13 -16.93
CA ASP A 32 -15.77 29.59 -15.69
C ASP A 32 -16.79 28.58 -15.17
N LYS A 33 -17.56 27.94 -16.07
CA LYS A 33 -18.49 26.86 -15.69
C LYS A 33 -17.73 25.62 -15.19
N ALA A 34 -16.63 25.24 -15.85
CA ALA A 34 -15.79 24.12 -15.42
C ALA A 34 -15.18 24.38 -14.03
N HIS A 35 -14.70 25.60 -13.78
CA HIS A 35 -14.21 26.02 -12.46
C HIS A 35 -15.31 26.00 -11.40
N CYS A 36 -16.53 26.43 -11.72
CA CYS A 36 -17.67 26.38 -10.82
C CYS A 36 -18.04 24.91 -10.47
N ILE A 37 -18.10 24.02 -11.45
CA ILE A 37 -18.39 22.59 -11.25
C ILE A 37 -17.32 21.93 -10.37
N PHE A 38 -16.04 22.20 -10.66
CA PHE A 38 -14.93 21.66 -9.89
C PHE A 38 -14.93 22.17 -8.44
N SER A 39 -15.03 23.49 -8.25
CA SER A 39 -15.04 24.11 -6.91
C SER A 39 -16.22 23.66 -6.07
N ALA A 40 -17.43 23.57 -6.66
CA ALA A 40 -18.61 23.04 -5.99
C ALA A 40 -18.43 21.58 -5.53
N LYS A 41 -17.85 20.72 -6.38
CA LYS A 41 -17.57 19.32 -5.99
C LYS A 41 -16.49 19.24 -4.90
N VAL A 42 -15.47 20.09 -4.96
CA VAL A 42 -14.42 20.18 -3.92
C VAL A 42 -15.01 20.62 -2.57
N GLU A 43 -15.89 21.62 -2.55
CA GLU A 43 -16.58 22.07 -1.34
C GLU A 43 -17.51 21.00 -0.77
N SER A 44 -18.23 20.28 -1.64
CA SER A 44 -19.09 19.15 -1.24
C SER A 44 -18.28 18.05 -0.56
N VAL A 45 -17.14 17.64 -1.13
CA VAL A 45 -16.23 16.65 -0.52
C VAL A 45 -15.66 17.14 0.80
N LYS A 46 -15.30 18.42 0.89
CA LYS A 46 -14.81 19.04 2.13
C LYS A 46 -15.89 19.02 3.22
N HIS A 47 -17.15 19.28 2.86
CA HIS A 47 -18.28 19.23 3.80
C HIS A 47 -18.60 17.79 4.23
N GLU A 48 -18.55 16.81 3.33
CA GLU A 48 -18.71 15.37 3.64
C GLU A 48 -17.65 14.88 4.64
N LEU A 49 -16.40 15.34 4.49
CA LEU A 49 -15.30 15.04 5.42
C LEU A 49 -15.48 15.70 6.79
N GLN A 50 -16.04 16.91 6.84
CA GLN A 50 -16.31 17.63 8.08
C GLN A 50 -17.54 17.08 8.82
N ALA A 51 -18.60 16.70 8.10
CA ALA A 51 -19.82 16.12 8.67
C ALA A 51 -19.56 14.75 9.32
N ASN A 52 -18.73 13.91 8.70
CA ASN A 52 -18.26 12.66 9.31
C ASN A 52 -17.43 12.90 10.60
N ASN A 53 -16.75 14.04 10.71
CA ASN A 53 -15.98 14.43 11.90
C ASN A 53 -16.85 15.02 13.03
N LEU A 54 -18.03 15.56 12.70
CA LEU A 54 -18.97 16.15 13.67
C LEU A 54 -19.92 15.12 14.29
N GLN A 55 -20.36 14.12 13.52
CA GLN A 55 -21.22 13.03 14.05
C GLN A 55 -20.53 12.18 15.12
N SER A 56 -19.20 12.22 15.21
CA SER A 56 -18.40 11.52 16.22
C SER A 56 -18.13 12.35 17.50
N GLN A 57 -18.60 13.60 17.59
CA GLN A 57 -18.33 14.49 18.74
C GLN A 57 -19.56 14.96 19.53
N THR A 58 -20.79 14.61 19.15
CA THR A 58 -22.03 15.13 19.83
C THR A 58 -22.62 14.25 20.93
N LYS A 59 -21.97 13.16 21.34
CA LYS A 59 -22.43 12.41 22.52
C LYS A 59 -21.27 12.18 23.48
N LEU A 60 -21.43 12.75 24.68
CA LEU A 60 -20.78 12.44 25.97
C LEU A 60 -19.92 13.58 26.58
N LYS A 61 -20.55 14.31 27.51
CA LYS A 61 -19.95 15.03 28.64
C LYS A 61 -21.01 15.03 29.77
N PRO A 62 -20.66 15.02 31.06
CA PRO A 62 -19.72 14.17 31.81
C PRO A 62 -20.40 13.59 33.09
N GLU A 63 -19.91 12.52 33.72
CA GLU A 63 -20.02 12.41 35.19
C GLU A 63 -19.06 11.39 35.82
N ASN A 64 -18.35 11.90 36.82
CA ASN A 64 -17.69 11.29 37.99
C ASN A 64 -16.70 10.11 37.89
N SER A 65 -15.49 10.42 38.36
CA SER A 65 -14.47 9.55 38.97
C SER A 65 -15.02 8.79 40.22
N PRO A 66 -14.39 7.67 40.66
CA PRO A 66 -13.18 7.78 41.48
C PRO A 66 -12.06 6.75 41.18
N SER A 67 -10.83 7.27 41.27
CA SER A 67 -9.53 6.74 41.76
C SER A 67 -9.22 5.24 41.96
N THR A 68 -7.90 4.97 41.82
CA THR A 68 -7.09 3.87 42.43
C THR A 68 -6.89 2.66 41.50
N ASP A 69 -5.71 2.12 41.17
CA ASP A 69 -4.43 2.09 41.87
C ASP A 69 -3.22 1.85 40.93
N SER A 70 -2.04 2.08 41.47
CA SER A 70 -0.74 1.88 40.85
C SER A 70 -0.35 0.40 40.74
N GLN A 71 -0.23 -0.15 39.53
CA GLN A 71 0.46 -1.43 39.31
C GLN A 71 1.28 -1.39 38.00
N THR A 72 2.60 -1.41 38.14
CA THR A 72 3.65 -1.82 37.18
C THR A 72 3.27 -1.85 35.69
N ASN A 73 3.65 -0.77 34.98
CA ASN A 73 3.39 -0.50 33.56
C ASN A 73 3.85 -1.55 32.53
N ALA A 74 4.56 -2.61 32.93
CA ALA A 74 4.98 -3.70 32.05
C ALA A 74 3.98 -4.86 31.95
N SER A 75 3.14 -5.09 32.97
CA SER A 75 2.19 -6.23 33.00
C SER A 75 0.80 -5.91 32.45
N LYS A 76 0.52 -4.65 32.08
CA LYS A 76 -0.79 -4.25 31.56
C LYS A 76 -1.02 -4.63 30.09
N TRP A 77 0.06 -4.84 29.33
CA TRP A 77 -0.01 -5.16 27.90
C TRP A 77 0.01 -6.67 27.70
N THR A 78 -1.18 -7.27 27.73
CA THR A 78 -1.36 -8.66 27.34
C THR A 78 -1.15 -8.83 25.83
N THR A 79 -0.83 -10.04 25.39
CA THR A 79 -0.66 -10.37 23.97
C THR A 79 -1.88 -9.98 23.13
N GLU A 80 -3.08 -10.15 23.68
CA GLU A 80 -4.35 -9.74 23.06
C GLU A 80 -4.41 -8.21 22.89
N MET A 81 -4.02 -7.46 23.92
CA MET A 81 -3.98 -6.00 23.88
C MET A 81 -2.95 -5.47 22.87
N ILE A 82 -1.82 -6.15 22.71
CA ILE A 82 -0.80 -5.85 21.70
C ILE A 82 -1.35 -6.07 20.28
N GLN A 83 -2.06 -7.17 20.03
CA GLN A 83 -2.66 -7.45 18.72
C GLN A 83 -3.71 -6.39 18.33
N VAL A 84 -4.56 -6.02 19.27
CA VAL A 84 -5.56 -4.95 19.10
C VAL A 84 -4.87 -3.61 18.81
N LEU A 85 -3.79 -3.29 19.53
CA LEU A 85 -2.99 -2.09 19.32
C LEU A 85 -2.37 -2.03 17.91
N VAL A 86 -1.73 -3.12 17.46
CA VAL A 86 -1.14 -3.20 16.10
C VAL A 86 -2.20 -2.99 15.04
N LYS A 87 -3.37 -3.62 15.20
CA LYS A 87 -4.50 -3.45 14.29
C LYS A 87 -5.00 -2.00 14.27
N ALA A 88 -5.15 -1.37 15.43
CA ALA A 88 -5.61 0.01 15.55
C ALA A 88 -4.62 1.02 14.92
N VAL A 89 -3.33 0.79 15.08
CA VAL A 89 -2.25 1.60 14.47
C VAL A 89 -2.28 1.53 12.94
N ASN A 90 -2.66 0.38 12.37
CA ASN A 90 -2.81 0.21 10.92
C ASN A 90 -4.09 0.84 10.37
N ILE A 91 -5.19 0.79 11.14
CA ILE A 91 -6.48 1.38 10.75
C ILE A 91 -6.43 2.92 10.77
N LEU A 92 -5.62 3.50 11.67
CA LEU A 92 -5.48 4.95 11.82
C LEU A 92 -4.09 5.40 11.34
N PRO A 93 -3.88 5.73 10.05
CA PRO A 93 -2.58 6.09 9.48
C PRO A 93 -2.02 7.44 9.98
N ALA A 94 -0.76 7.73 9.65
CA ALA A 94 -0.04 8.88 10.20
C ALA A 94 -0.55 10.17 9.54
N GLY A 95 -1.00 11.14 10.34
CA GLY A 95 -1.58 12.40 9.87
C GLY A 95 -2.91 12.78 10.53
N THR A 96 -3.61 11.82 11.17
CA THR A 96 -4.87 12.10 11.85
C THR A 96 -4.65 12.90 13.16
N PRO A 97 -5.33 14.05 13.37
CA PRO A 97 -5.27 14.76 14.64
C PRO A 97 -5.83 13.88 15.77
N LYS A 98 -5.24 13.97 16.97
CA LYS A 98 -5.61 13.15 18.16
C LYS A 98 -5.55 11.62 17.93
N ARG A 99 -4.71 11.15 17.00
CA ARG A 99 -4.52 9.72 16.66
C ARG A 99 -4.41 8.80 17.89
N TRP A 100 -3.55 9.16 18.85
CA TRP A 100 -3.28 8.29 20.00
C TRP A 100 -4.48 8.14 20.94
N GLU A 101 -5.34 9.16 21.02
CA GLU A 101 -6.58 9.06 21.81
C GLU A 101 -7.63 8.20 21.11
N ALA A 102 -7.72 8.28 19.78
CA ALA A 102 -8.59 7.39 19.00
C ALA A 102 -8.15 5.93 19.10
N ILE A 103 -6.84 5.67 19.06
CA ILE A 103 -6.28 4.33 19.25
C ILE A 103 -6.54 3.84 20.68
N ALA A 104 -6.39 4.69 21.70
CA ALA A 104 -6.68 4.34 23.09
C ALA A 104 -8.15 3.96 23.29
N ALA A 105 -9.08 4.76 22.75
CA ALA A 105 -10.51 4.44 22.77
C ALA A 105 -10.80 3.10 22.08
N TYR A 106 -10.16 2.84 20.93
CA TYR A 106 -10.30 1.57 20.22
C TYR A 106 -9.81 0.38 21.07
N VAL A 107 -8.64 0.50 21.72
CA VAL A 107 -8.10 -0.56 22.59
C VAL A 107 -9.02 -0.81 23.78
N ASN A 108 -9.51 0.25 24.44
CA ASN A 108 -10.43 0.15 25.59
C ASN A 108 -11.77 -0.49 25.23
N GLN A 109 -12.24 -0.31 24.00
CA GLN A 109 -13.48 -0.94 23.53
C GLN A 109 -13.31 -2.44 23.26
N HIS A 110 -12.10 -2.86 22.89
CA HIS A 110 -11.82 -4.24 22.47
C HIS A 110 -11.20 -5.10 23.59
N ILE A 111 -10.73 -4.48 24.68
CA ILE A 111 -10.19 -5.15 25.85
C ILE A 111 -11.02 -4.77 27.07
N SER A 112 -11.85 -5.70 27.53
CA SER A 112 -12.68 -5.52 28.72
C SER A 112 -11.82 -5.49 29.99
N GLY A 113 -12.01 -4.46 30.83
CA GLY A 113 -11.39 -4.38 32.16
C GLY A 113 -10.05 -3.63 32.23
N VAL A 114 -9.56 -3.05 31.13
CA VAL A 114 -8.36 -2.21 31.13
C VAL A 114 -8.64 -0.87 30.47
N VAL A 115 -8.26 0.22 31.14
CA VAL A 115 -8.34 1.58 30.60
C VAL A 115 -6.93 2.07 30.28
N VAL A 116 -6.62 2.19 28.99
CA VAL A 116 -5.40 2.80 28.48
C VAL A 116 -5.66 4.22 27.98
N SER A 117 -4.69 5.11 28.21
CA SER A 117 -4.67 6.49 27.72
C SER A 117 -3.84 6.61 26.44
N GLY A 118 -4.08 7.63 25.61
CA GLY A 118 -3.28 7.88 24.39
C GLY A 118 -1.77 7.98 24.65
N LYS A 119 -1.35 8.46 25.83
CA LYS A 119 0.07 8.49 26.21
C LYS A 119 0.67 7.09 26.40
N ASP A 120 -0.09 6.17 26.98
CA ASP A 120 0.33 4.79 27.19
C ASP A 120 0.45 4.03 25.88
N VAL A 121 -0.55 4.22 25.02
CA VAL A 121 -0.59 3.67 23.66
C VAL A 121 0.60 4.16 22.84
N LEU A 122 0.92 5.46 22.88
CA LEU A 122 2.08 6.02 22.20
C LEU A 122 3.40 5.40 22.70
N LYS A 123 3.54 5.26 24.03
CA LYS A 123 4.74 4.67 24.63
C LYS A 123 4.89 3.20 24.20
N GLN A 124 3.80 2.43 24.25
CA GLN A 124 3.82 1.02 23.86
C GLN A 124 4.09 0.85 22.36
N ALA A 125 3.47 1.67 21.50
CA ALA A 125 3.70 1.62 20.06
C ALA A 125 5.16 1.93 19.68
N LYS A 126 5.83 2.84 20.42
CA LYS A 126 7.26 3.09 20.25
C LYS A 126 8.11 1.89 20.68
N LEU A 127 7.81 1.30 21.83
CA LEU A 127 8.54 0.13 22.35
C LEU A 127 8.45 -1.05 21.37
N LEU A 128 7.24 -1.36 20.86
CA LEU A 128 7.05 -2.43 19.87
C LEU A 128 7.85 -2.18 18.59
N LYS A 129 7.88 -0.92 18.11
CA LYS A 129 8.66 -0.55 16.92
C LYS A 129 10.17 -0.68 17.13
N GLU A 130 10.65 -0.33 18.32
CA GLU A 130 12.07 -0.47 18.69
C GLU A 130 12.46 -1.94 18.87
N GLU A 131 11.61 -2.75 19.50
CA GLU A 131 11.79 -4.19 19.68
C GLU A 131 11.88 -4.91 18.32
N ASP A 132 10.95 -4.64 17.40
CA ASP A 132 10.99 -5.17 16.02
C ASP A 132 12.28 -4.76 15.29
N SER A 133 12.70 -3.50 15.44
CA SER A 133 13.94 -3.02 14.83
C SER A 133 15.18 -3.71 15.42
N ASN A 134 15.19 -3.99 16.72
CA ASN A 134 16.31 -4.63 17.40
C ASN A 134 16.39 -6.12 17.06
N LEU A 135 15.25 -6.81 17.00
CA LEU A 135 15.17 -8.21 16.53
C LEU A 135 15.67 -8.33 15.09
N ARG A 136 15.26 -7.42 14.20
CA ARG A 136 15.70 -7.41 12.80
C ARG A 136 17.19 -7.11 12.65
N LYS A 137 17.74 -6.18 13.44
CA LYS A 137 19.18 -5.89 13.48
C LYS A 137 19.97 -7.09 14.00
N THR A 138 19.52 -7.69 15.10
CA THR A 138 20.17 -8.86 15.72
C THR A 138 20.18 -10.06 14.79
N ALA A 139 19.08 -10.33 14.08
CA ALA A 139 19.03 -11.40 13.09
C ALA A 139 19.99 -11.16 11.92
N ASN A 140 20.09 -9.91 11.44
CA ASN A 140 20.99 -9.55 10.36
C ASN A 140 22.47 -9.63 10.80
N THR A 141 22.80 -9.14 12.00
CA THR A 141 24.14 -9.28 12.58
C THR A 141 24.51 -10.75 12.80
N LYS A 142 23.61 -11.59 13.33
CA LYS A 142 23.86 -13.03 13.48
C LYS A 142 24.05 -13.75 12.13
N ALA A 143 23.32 -13.34 11.10
CA ALA A 143 23.52 -13.84 9.74
C ALA A 143 24.88 -13.40 9.16
N PHE A 144 25.27 -12.16 9.41
CA PHE A 144 26.57 -11.62 9.00
C PHE A 144 27.74 -12.29 9.74
N ASP A 145 27.62 -12.50 11.06
CA ASP A 145 28.65 -13.16 11.87
C ASP A 145 28.85 -14.62 11.45
N SER A 146 27.75 -15.32 11.12
CA SER A 146 27.80 -16.69 10.57
C SER A 146 28.52 -16.73 9.22
N PHE A 147 28.29 -15.72 8.37
CA PHE A 147 29.00 -15.59 7.09
C PHE A 147 30.49 -15.29 7.28
N THR A 148 30.85 -14.37 8.19
CA THR A 148 32.26 -14.00 8.42
C THR A 148 33.06 -15.10 9.12
N ASN A 149 32.47 -15.87 10.03
CA ASN A 149 33.14 -17.03 10.65
C ASN A 149 33.41 -18.14 9.63
N SER A 150 32.49 -18.39 8.69
CA SER A 150 32.71 -19.36 7.60
C SER A 150 33.80 -18.92 6.61
N VAL A 151 34.10 -17.62 6.51
CA VAL A 151 35.15 -17.08 5.63
C VAL A 151 36.53 -17.07 6.32
N LYS A 152 36.60 -17.00 7.66
CA LYS A 152 37.87 -17.06 8.40
C LYS A 152 38.46 -18.47 8.53
N GLU A 153 37.68 -19.52 8.28
CA GLU A 153 38.11 -20.92 8.41
C GLU A 153 38.55 -21.57 7.07
N THR A 154 38.61 -20.81 5.97
CA THR A 154 39.13 -21.34 4.69
C THR A 154 40.14 -20.40 4.04
N ASP A 155 41.40 -20.83 4.11
CA ASP A 155 42.50 -20.33 3.27
C ASP A 155 42.35 -20.94 1.87
N ALA A 156 41.48 -20.35 1.03
CA ALA A 156 41.35 -20.75 -0.38
C ALA A 156 40.67 -19.68 -1.24
N VAL A 157 41.47 -18.74 -1.76
CA VAL A 157 41.16 -18.05 -3.02
C VAL A 157 41.03 -19.11 -4.13
N LYS A 158 39.81 -19.38 -4.60
CA LYS A 158 39.47 -19.81 -5.97
C LYS A 158 37.96 -20.10 -6.08
N ASN A 159 37.33 -19.49 -7.10
CA ASN A 159 36.01 -19.79 -7.65
C ASN A 159 34.86 -18.82 -7.29
N VAL A 160 35.08 -17.54 -7.63
CA VAL A 160 34.01 -16.59 -7.97
C VAL A 160 33.33 -17.04 -9.27
N THR A 161 32.41 -18.01 -9.25
CA THR A 161 31.55 -18.30 -10.43
C THR A 161 30.22 -18.98 -10.12
N ILE A 162 29.93 -19.41 -8.88
CA ILE A 162 28.70 -20.18 -8.59
C ILE A 162 27.76 -19.37 -7.69
N THR A 163 27.21 -18.26 -8.20
CA THR A 163 26.09 -17.57 -7.53
C THR A 163 25.18 -16.94 -8.59
N THR A 164 24.77 -17.72 -9.59
CA THR A 164 23.91 -17.23 -10.68
C THR A 164 22.72 -18.14 -10.98
N GLN A 165 22.42 -19.13 -10.13
CA GLN A 165 21.37 -20.12 -10.42
C GLN A 165 20.34 -20.40 -9.30
N LEU A 166 20.24 -19.57 -8.26
CA LEU A 166 19.22 -19.76 -7.21
C LEU A 166 18.34 -18.54 -6.92
N GLU A 167 18.08 -17.71 -7.93
CA GLU A 167 17.12 -16.58 -7.84
C GLU A 167 16.05 -16.65 -8.94
N ALA A 168 15.73 -17.87 -9.39
CA ALA A 168 14.46 -18.12 -10.05
C ALA A 168 13.38 -18.31 -8.97
N GLU A 169 12.24 -17.65 -9.14
CA GLU A 169 10.97 -17.89 -8.44
C GLU A 169 10.63 -17.07 -7.17
N VAL A 170 11.05 -15.81 -7.09
CA VAL A 170 10.24 -14.80 -6.37
C VAL A 170 9.95 -13.65 -7.32
N SER A 171 8.72 -13.60 -7.84
CA SER A 171 8.19 -12.48 -8.64
C SER A 171 8.20 -11.20 -7.81
N ARG A 172 9.37 -10.55 -7.79
CA ARG A 172 9.60 -9.28 -7.10
C ARG A 172 8.86 -8.19 -7.89
N PRO A 173 7.89 -7.48 -7.28
CA PRO A 173 7.16 -6.40 -7.95
C PRO A 173 8.13 -5.35 -8.51
N TRP A 174 7.88 -4.88 -9.73
CA TRP A 174 8.63 -3.77 -10.32
C TRP A 174 8.35 -2.49 -9.52
N THR A 175 9.42 -1.86 -9.02
CA THR A 175 9.26 -0.54 -8.38
C THR A 175 9.11 0.56 -9.44
N VAL A 176 8.53 1.69 -9.05
CA VAL A 176 8.35 2.85 -9.97
C VAL A 176 9.69 3.35 -10.52
N ILE A 177 10.76 3.29 -9.71
CA ILE A 177 12.10 3.71 -10.09
C ILE A 177 12.67 2.75 -11.15
N GLU A 178 12.56 1.44 -10.92
CA GLU A 178 13.01 0.41 -11.87
C GLU A 178 12.24 0.48 -13.19
N GLN A 179 10.92 0.67 -13.10
CA GLN A 179 10.05 0.82 -14.27
C GLN A 179 10.43 2.06 -15.10
N ARG A 180 10.66 3.20 -14.46
CA ARG A 180 11.13 4.42 -15.14
C ARG A 180 12.50 4.23 -15.77
N ALA A 181 13.43 3.54 -15.09
CA ALA A 181 14.75 3.23 -15.63
C ALA A 181 14.66 2.33 -16.89
N LEU A 182 13.79 1.32 -16.87
CA LEU A 182 13.52 0.45 -18.01
C LEU A 182 12.95 1.25 -19.20
N GLU A 183 11.93 2.08 -18.96
CA GLU A 183 11.32 2.92 -20.00
C GLU A 183 12.31 3.92 -20.61
N GLN A 184 13.16 4.52 -19.78
CA GLN A 184 14.22 5.41 -20.25
C GLN A 184 15.24 4.64 -21.09
N ALA A 185 15.71 3.48 -20.62
CA ALA A 185 16.64 2.64 -21.35
C ALA A 185 16.07 2.18 -22.72
N LEU A 186 14.79 1.84 -22.77
CA LEU A 186 14.11 1.45 -24.01
C LEU A 186 14.02 2.59 -25.03
N LYS A 187 13.93 3.85 -24.57
CA LYS A 187 13.99 5.03 -25.45
C LYS A 187 15.41 5.31 -25.93
N THR A 188 16.40 5.16 -25.05
CA THR A 188 17.82 5.37 -25.35
C THR A 188 18.34 4.34 -26.35
N TYR A 189 17.88 3.09 -26.23
CA TYR A 189 18.27 2.00 -27.11
C TYR A 189 17.05 1.49 -27.88
N PRO A 190 16.62 2.17 -28.97
CA PRO A 190 15.48 1.74 -29.78
C PRO A 190 15.80 0.46 -30.59
N SER A 191 14.75 -0.22 -31.05
CA SER A 191 14.87 -1.40 -31.93
C SER A 191 15.22 -0.96 -33.35
N ASN A 192 16.47 -0.57 -33.64
CA ASN A 192 16.87 -0.41 -35.04
C ASN A 192 17.20 -1.77 -35.66
N THR A 193 16.72 -1.94 -36.87
CA THR A 193 16.56 -3.14 -37.68
C THR A 193 17.84 -3.92 -37.96
N GLY A 194 17.75 -5.25 -37.90
CA GLY A 194 18.60 -6.16 -38.68
C GLY A 194 19.88 -6.63 -37.99
N ASP A 195 19.84 -7.90 -37.60
CA ASP A 195 20.98 -8.79 -37.38
C ASP A 195 21.89 -8.60 -36.15
N SER A 196 22.08 -9.72 -35.44
CA SER A 196 23.19 -10.07 -34.54
C SER A 196 23.46 -9.24 -33.27
N GLY A 197 22.92 -8.02 -33.11
CA GLY A 197 23.17 -7.15 -31.93
C GLY A 197 22.09 -7.16 -30.83
N SER A 198 21.07 -8.02 -30.96
CA SER A 198 19.91 -8.03 -30.04
C SER A 198 20.27 -8.49 -28.62
N ASP A 199 21.34 -9.26 -28.46
CA ASP A 199 21.83 -9.70 -27.15
C ASP A 199 22.43 -8.54 -26.36
N ASP A 200 23.39 -7.84 -26.97
CA ASP A 200 24.09 -6.71 -26.38
C ASP A 200 23.16 -5.56 -26.01
N ARG A 201 22.12 -5.29 -26.82
CA ARG A 201 21.15 -4.24 -26.50
C ARG A 201 20.45 -4.52 -25.17
N TRP A 202 19.92 -5.72 -24.99
CA TRP A 202 19.20 -6.05 -23.77
C TRP A 202 20.15 -6.12 -22.57
N GLN A 203 21.42 -6.45 -22.81
CA GLN A 203 22.46 -6.34 -21.79
C GLN A 203 22.71 -4.88 -21.38
N LEU A 204 22.77 -3.95 -22.32
CA LEU A 204 22.86 -2.50 -22.02
C LEU A 204 21.64 -2.00 -21.24
N ILE A 205 20.45 -2.44 -21.62
CA ILE A 205 19.21 -2.10 -20.90
C ILE A 205 19.26 -2.64 -19.46
N ALA A 206 19.69 -3.89 -19.27
CA ALA A 206 19.86 -4.48 -17.94
C ALA A 206 20.89 -3.72 -17.10
N ASN A 207 21.99 -3.28 -17.71
CA ASN A 207 23.02 -2.49 -17.04
C ASN A 207 22.49 -1.13 -16.57
N VAL A 208 21.62 -0.47 -17.33
CA VAL A 208 20.98 0.79 -16.92
C VAL A 208 19.98 0.58 -15.78
N VAL A 209 19.24 -0.53 -15.80
CA VAL A 209 18.34 -0.88 -14.69
C VAL A 209 19.12 -1.27 -13.43
N GLY A 210 20.25 -1.96 -13.60
CA GLY A 210 21.22 -2.32 -12.56
C GLY A 210 20.73 -3.33 -11.52
N THR A 211 19.43 -3.39 -11.26
CA THR A 211 18.79 -4.27 -10.26
C THR A 211 18.02 -5.43 -10.86
N ARG A 212 17.94 -5.52 -12.19
CA ARG A 212 17.18 -6.54 -12.93
C ARG A 212 18.02 -7.14 -14.03
N THR A 213 17.77 -8.41 -14.29
CA THR A 213 18.44 -9.16 -15.33
C THR A 213 17.89 -8.82 -16.72
N ARG A 214 18.70 -9.14 -17.74
CA ARG A 214 18.31 -9.07 -19.16
C ARG A 214 16.96 -9.74 -19.42
N ARG A 215 16.76 -10.93 -18.86
CA ARG A 215 15.54 -11.73 -19.03
C ARG A 215 14.32 -11.04 -18.43
N GLU A 216 14.43 -10.52 -17.21
CA GLU A 216 13.34 -9.79 -16.55
C GLU A 216 12.93 -8.53 -17.31
N CYS A 217 13.91 -7.79 -17.86
CA CYS A 217 13.64 -6.60 -18.67
C CYS A 217 12.86 -6.94 -19.96
N ILE A 218 13.19 -8.05 -20.61
CA ILE A 218 12.49 -8.53 -21.82
C ILE A 218 11.05 -8.94 -21.49
N ILE A 219 10.85 -9.74 -20.42
CA ILE A 219 9.53 -10.19 -20.00
C ILE A 219 8.64 -8.98 -19.69
N ARG A 220 9.16 -8.05 -18.87
CA ARG A 220 8.44 -6.84 -18.52
C ARG A 220 8.08 -5.98 -19.73
N CYS A 221 9.00 -5.85 -20.69
CA CYS A 221 8.74 -5.11 -21.93
C CYS A 221 7.63 -5.77 -22.76
N LYS A 222 7.57 -7.11 -22.81
CA LYS A 222 6.48 -7.83 -23.48
C LYS A 222 5.14 -7.61 -22.79
N GLU A 223 5.08 -7.70 -21.46
CA GLU A 223 3.87 -7.40 -20.69
C GLU A 223 3.36 -5.98 -20.97
N LEU A 224 4.27 -4.99 -21.00
CA LEU A 224 3.91 -3.61 -21.30
C LEU A 224 3.44 -3.44 -22.75
N ALA A 225 4.08 -4.12 -23.70
CA ALA A 225 3.66 -4.10 -25.10
C ALA A 225 2.29 -4.76 -25.28
N GLU A 226 2.01 -5.87 -24.60
CA GLU A 226 0.68 -6.49 -24.58
C GLU A 226 -0.36 -5.57 -23.95
N GLN A 227 -0.03 -4.96 -22.81
CA GLN A 227 -0.89 -3.95 -22.21
C GLN A 227 -1.14 -2.83 -23.21
N VAL A 228 -0.15 -2.23 -23.87
CA VAL A 228 -0.39 -1.13 -24.81
C VAL A 228 -1.09 -1.57 -26.09
N SER A 229 -0.84 -2.79 -26.56
CA SER A 229 -1.39 -3.37 -27.79
C SER A 229 -2.85 -3.81 -27.67
N LEU A 230 -3.31 -4.14 -26.45
CA LEU A 230 -4.73 -4.43 -26.25
C LEU A 230 -5.56 -3.18 -26.60
N PRO A 231 -6.50 -3.28 -27.57
CA PRO A 231 -7.35 -2.15 -27.90
C PRO A 231 -8.09 -1.73 -26.63
N LEU A 232 -8.18 -0.42 -26.37
CA LEU A 232 -8.82 0.15 -25.18
C LEU A 232 -10.19 -0.50 -24.91
N ASN A 233 -10.92 -0.85 -25.98
CA ASN A 233 -12.20 -1.57 -25.94
C ASN A 233 -12.12 -3.00 -25.35
N LEU A 234 -11.05 -3.76 -25.60
CA LEU A 234 -10.84 -5.08 -24.99
C LEU A 234 -10.42 -4.96 -23.52
N LYS A 235 -9.62 -3.96 -23.15
CA LYS A 235 -9.26 -3.72 -21.74
C LYS A 235 -10.49 -3.40 -20.90
N VAL A 236 -11.35 -2.50 -21.40
CA VAL A 236 -12.60 -2.15 -20.74
C VAL A 236 -13.54 -3.36 -20.70
N ARG A 237 -13.65 -4.15 -21.78
CA ARG A 237 -14.45 -5.39 -21.80
C ARG A 237 -13.93 -6.45 -20.85
N TYR A 238 -12.63 -6.66 -20.76
CA TYR A 238 -12.03 -7.65 -19.86
C TYR A 238 -12.33 -7.28 -18.40
N ILE A 239 -12.11 -6.02 -18.02
CA ILE A 239 -12.43 -5.53 -16.67
C ILE A 239 -13.94 -5.63 -16.40
N SER A 240 -14.79 -5.26 -17.36
CA SER A 240 -16.25 -5.34 -17.22
C SER A 240 -16.77 -6.79 -17.14
N LEU A 241 -16.16 -7.72 -17.86
CA LEU A 241 -16.48 -9.15 -17.82
C LEU A 241 -16.04 -9.81 -16.52
N THR A 242 -14.85 -9.46 -16.00
CA THR A 242 -14.37 -9.92 -14.69
C THR A 242 -15.32 -9.47 -13.58
N VAL A 243 -15.76 -8.21 -13.60
CA VAL A 243 -16.75 -7.69 -12.63
C VAL A 243 -18.10 -8.40 -12.75
N LYS A 244 -18.55 -8.75 -13.96
CA LYS A 244 -19.81 -9.47 -14.19
C LYS A 244 -19.78 -10.93 -13.71
N TYR A 245 -18.67 -11.63 -13.92
CA TYR A 245 -18.55 -13.05 -13.54
C TYR A 245 -18.31 -13.25 -12.05
N GLU A 246 -17.62 -12.32 -11.40
CA GLU A 246 -17.26 -12.43 -9.98
C GLU A 246 -18.35 -11.88 -9.04
N PHE A 247 -19.29 -11.07 -9.58
CA PHE A 247 -20.42 -10.50 -8.84
C PHE A 247 -21.74 -10.53 -9.64
N PRO A 248 -22.36 -11.72 -9.82
CA PRO A 248 -23.59 -11.86 -10.61
C PRO A 248 -24.80 -11.08 -10.04
N ASN A 249 -24.77 -10.67 -8.77
CA ASN A 249 -25.85 -9.95 -8.09
C ASN A 249 -25.57 -8.45 -7.81
N SER A 250 -24.53 -7.86 -8.42
CA SER A 250 -24.23 -6.43 -8.23
C SER A 250 -25.35 -5.48 -8.71
N TYR A 251 -26.19 -5.94 -9.64
CA TYR A 251 -27.35 -5.18 -10.12
C TYR A 251 -28.50 -5.04 -9.12
N GLN A 252 -28.57 -5.86 -8.06
CA GLN A 252 -29.61 -5.69 -7.03
C GLN A 252 -29.27 -4.57 -6.03
N TYR A 253 -28.00 -4.19 -5.87
CA TYR A 253 -27.61 -3.11 -4.96
C TYR A 253 -27.76 -1.70 -5.54
N ALA A 254 -27.93 -1.58 -6.87
CA ALA A 254 -28.21 -0.30 -7.51
C ALA A 254 -29.66 0.18 -7.28
N PHE A 255 -30.60 -0.72 -6.97
CA PHE A 255 -32.02 -0.38 -6.81
C PHE A 255 -32.39 0.08 -5.38
N LEU A 256 -31.56 -0.22 -4.38
CA LEU A 256 -31.84 0.12 -2.97
C LEU A 256 -31.20 1.43 -2.49
N MET A 257 -30.40 2.10 -3.33
CA MET A 257 -29.78 3.40 -3.01
C MET A 257 -30.58 4.61 -3.56
N ASN A 258 -31.77 4.36 -4.14
CA ASN A 258 -32.64 5.39 -4.73
C ASN A 258 -34.06 5.41 -4.12
N ALA A 259 -34.21 4.95 -2.88
CA ALA A 259 -35.44 5.05 -2.09
C ALA A 259 -35.18 5.73 -0.75
#